data_AF-A0A356REQ0-F1
#
_entry.id   AF-A0A356REQ0-F1
#
_cell.length_a   1.000
_cell.length_b   1.000
_cell.length_c   1.000
_cell.angle_alpha   90.00
_cell.angle_beta   90.00
_cell.angle_gamma   90.00
#
_symmetry.space_group_name_H-M   'P 1'
#
loop_
_entity.id
_entity.type
_entity.pdbx_description
1 polymer ?
#
loop_
_entity_poly.entity_id
_entity_poly.type
_entity_poly.pdbx_seq_one_letter_code
_entity_poly.pdbx_strand_id
1 'polypeptide(L)'
;MRHQQTLEKATFLSGIGLHSGNPTSIAIHPAPVNTGVVFVKHAADQIQSCPAVISFLGQTDHCTTLQSDDFHIQTVEHVLSALAGLEVDNAYVELLGSEIPAADGSAAPFLDLLHQSGILTQEEPRRYLKIIQPISVEDGQRSISVLPSALPQITYLIEFPHPLIQQQEYHHFCTPYEYGKNIAGARTFAFRKEVEFLWSRGLGLGGSLHNTVVFSDTGLVNNSGLRFSNECVRHKILDLIGDLSLLGIPIIGHFFAKYAGHALHTQLIQTIIQNPDKWIMLNAGETGQNCILNGKTSSASTLPLPELQPAFHAL
;
A
#
# COMPACT_ATOMS: atom_id res chain seq x y z
N MET A 1 -8.59 17.03 17.62
CA MET A 1 -8.27 16.99 16.18
C MET A 1 -7.04 16.10 16.02
N ARG A 2 -7.05 15.12 15.10
CA ARG A 2 -5.84 14.33 14.82
C ARG A 2 -4.90 15.18 13.97
N HIS A 3 -3.61 15.12 14.28
CA HIS A 3 -2.56 15.80 13.51
C HIS A 3 -1.82 14.79 12.63
N GLN A 4 -1.05 15.31 11.68
CA GLN A 4 -0.23 14.48 10.80
C GLN A 4 0.81 13.71 11.60
N GLN A 5 1.20 12.55 11.09
CA GLN A 5 2.19 11.70 11.74
C GLN A 5 3.35 11.35 10.80
N THR A 6 4.53 11.21 11.38
CA THR A 6 5.77 10.74 10.74
C THR A 6 6.46 9.72 11.67
N LEU A 7 7.54 9.12 11.21
CA LEU A 7 8.43 8.31 12.06
C LEU A 7 9.23 9.21 13.01
N GLU A 8 9.65 8.68 14.17
CA GLU A 8 10.58 9.36 15.08
C GLU A 8 12.04 9.22 14.61
N LYS A 9 12.42 8.06 14.07
CA LYS A 9 13.76 7.77 13.54
C LYS A 9 13.71 6.88 12.30
N ALA A 10 14.79 6.82 11.54
CA ALA A 10 14.87 5.93 10.39
C ALA A 10 14.80 4.45 10.79
N THR A 11 14.25 3.61 9.91
CA THR A 11 14.23 2.15 10.05
C THR A 11 14.55 1.48 8.72
N PHE A 12 15.02 0.23 8.74
CA PHE A 12 15.61 -0.42 7.56
C PHE A 12 15.19 -1.89 7.42
N LEU A 13 15.01 -2.32 6.18
CA LEU A 13 14.75 -3.72 5.83
C LEU A 13 15.51 -4.11 4.55
N SER A 14 16.22 -5.23 4.59
CA SER A 14 16.74 -5.91 3.40
C SER A 14 15.98 -7.20 3.12
N GLY A 15 15.90 -7.58 1.85
CA GLY A 15 15.35 -8.86 1.45
C GLY A 15 15.45 -9.10 -0.05
N ILE A 16 14.51 -9.90 -0.56
CA ILE A 16 14.41 -10.25 -1.97
C ILE A 16 13.08 -9.73 -2.51
N GLY A 17 13.09 -9.15 -3.70
CA GLY A 17 11.87 -8.76 -4.41
C GLY A 17 11.06 -9.99 -4.83
N LEU A 18 9.74 -9.96 -4.65
CA LEU A 18 8.85 -11.09 -4.92
C LEU A 18 8.89 -11.51 -6.39
N HIS A 19 8.78 -10.55 -7.29
CA HIS A 19 8.69 -10.78 -8.72
C HIS A 19 10.06 -10.90 -9.36
N SER A 20 10.97 -9.98 -9.04
CA SER A 20 12.31 -9.91 -9.64
C SER A 20 13.26 -11.01 -9.13
N GLY A 21 13.09 -11.47 -7.90
CA GLY A 21 14.06 -12.36 -7.25
C GLY A 21 15.40 -11.70 -6.91
N ASN A 22 15.53 -10.39 -7.13
CA ASN A 22 16.76 -9.66 -6.88
C ASN A 22 16.85 -9.19 -5.42
N PRO A 23 18.07 -9.10 -4.85
CA PRO A 23 18.29 -8.40 -3.60
C PRO A 23 17.83 -6.95 -3.68
N THR A 24 17.13 -6.51 -2.64
CA THR A 24 16.59 -5.16 -2.52
C THR A 24 16.57 -4.76 -1.05
N SER A 25 16.61 -3.47 -0.79
CA SER A 25 16.49 -2.93 0.56
C SER A 25 15.76 -1.60 0.56
N ILE A 26 15.13 -1.29 1.69
CA ILE A 26 14.48 -0.02 1.94
C ILE A 26 14.94 0.57 3.27
N ALA A 27 15.02 1.90 3.32
CA ALA A 27 15.05 2.67 4.55
C ALA A 27 13.85 3.63 4.57
N ILE A 28 13.09 3.62 5.68
CA ILE A 28 11.94 4.52 5.87
C ILE A 28 12.39 5.60 6.85
N HIS A 29 12.37 6.85 6.39
CA HIS A 29 12.84 8.01 7.14
C HIS A 29 11.67 8.94 7.52
N PRO A 30 11.79 9.69 8.63
CA PRO A 30 10.87 10.78 8.93
C PRO A 30 10.82 11.81 7.80
N ALA A 31 9.67 12.44 7.59
CA ALA A 31 9.52 13.53 6.63
C ALA A 31 8.75 14.73 7.21
N PRO A 32 9.01 15.96 6.70
CA PRO A 32 8.27 17.16 7.11
C PRO A 32 6.76 17.05 6.86
N VAL A 33 5.99 17.93 7.51
CA VAL A 33 4.54 18.04 7.29
C VAL A 33 4.21 18.26 5.81
N ASN A 34 3.07 17.71 5.38
CA ASN A 34 2.56 17.81 4.01
C ASN A 34 3.47 17.22 2.91
N THR A 35 4.46 16.41 3.26
CA THR A 35 5.30 15.69 2.29
C THR A 35 4.52 14.57 1.59
N GLY A 36 3.67 13.87 2.33
CA GLY A 36 3.14 12.58 1.91
C GLY A 36 4.20 11.47 2.00
N VAL A 37 3.90 10.33 1.39
CA VAL A 37 4.87 9.24 1.22
C VAL A 37 5.58 9.44 -0.12
N VAL A 38 6.92 9.46 -0.10
CA VAL A 38 7.74 9.67 -1.30
C VAL A 38 8.82 8.60 -1.38
N PHE A 39 8.85 7.86 -2.48
CA PHE A 39 9.92 6.90 -2.76
C PHE A 39 11.15 7.63 -3.31
N VAL A 40 12.35 7.21 -2.90
CA VAL A 40 13.61 7.88 -3.24
C VAL A 40 14.66 6.85 -3.66
N LYS A 41 15.43 7.17 -4.71
CA LYS A 41 16.59 6.40 -5.18
C LYS A 41 17.81 7.30 -5.30
N HIS A 42 18.95 6.78 -4.89
CA HIS A 42 20.25 7.41 -5.14
C HIS A 42 20.87 6.83 -6.41
N ALA A 43 21.02 7.67 -7.43
CA ALA A 43 21.89 7.40 -8.58
C ALA A 43 23.20 8.18 -8.40
N ALA A 44 24.25 7.77 -9.13
CA ALA A 44 25.62 8.29 -8.94
C ALA A 44 25.71 9.83 -8.90
N ASP A 45 24.92 10.53 -9.74
CA ASP A 45 24.98 11.99 -9.86
C ASP A 45 23.63 12.70 -9.59
N GLN A 46 22.57 11.95 -9.22
CA GLN A 46 21.26 12.54 -8.93
C GLN A 46 20.43 11.74 -7.91
N ILE A 47 19.59 12.46 -7.18
CA ILE A 47 18.53 11.86 -6.37
C ILE A 47 17.25 11.85 -7.20
N GLN A 48 16.68 10.67 -7.40
CA GLN A 48 15.39 10.50 -8.06
C GLN A 48 14.32 10.30 -6.99
N SER A 49 13.13 10.84 -7.22
CA SER A 49 12.01 10.66 -6.30
C SER A 49 10.69 10.46 -7.03
N CYS A 50 9.78 9.73 -6.40
CA CYS A 50 8.45 9.45 -6.90
C CYS A 50 7.45 9.50 -5.75
N PRO A 51 6.58 10.53 -5.68
CA PRO A 51 5.48 10.56 -4.71
C PRO A 51 4.56 9.35 -4.88
N ALA A 52 4.10 8.78 -3.76
CA ALA A 52 3.15 7.66 -3.75
C ALA A 52 1.73 8.15 -4.01
N VAL A 53 1.48 8.66 -5.22
CA VAL A 53 0.18 9.16 -5.66
C VAL A 53 -0.24 8.56 -6.99
N ILE A 54 -1.55 8.48 -7.21
CA ILE A 54 -2.16 7.80 -8.36
C ILE A 54 -1.70 8.32 -9.73
N SER A 55 -1.21 9.55 -9.83
CA SER A 55 -0.68 10.11 -11.09
C SER A 55 0.63 9.47 -11.54
N PHE A 56 1.35 8.80 -10.64
CA PHE A 56 2.55 8.01 -10.94
C PHE A 56 2.25 6.51 -11.02
N LEU A 57 0.97 6.09 -11.07
CA LEU A 57 0.62 4.69 -11.21
C LEU A 57 1.19 4.12 -12.53
N GLY A 58 1.99 3.06 -12.40
CA GLY A 58 2.47 2.26 -13.52
C GLY A 58 1.52 1.11 -13.85
N GLN A 59 2.08 -0.03 -14.28
CA GLN A 59 1.29 -1.24 -14.52
C GLN A 59 0.84 -1.89 -13.20
N THR A 60 -0.38 -2.47 -13.21
CA THR A 60 -0.98 -3.13 -12.04
C THR A 60 -1.11 -4.65 -12.22
N ASP A 61 -0.19 -5.25 -12.99
CA ASP A 61 -0.18 -6.69 -13.25
C ASP A 61 0.47 -7.41 -12.06
N HIS A 62 -0.35 -8.07 -11.24
CA HIS A 62 0.04 -8.85 -10.06
C HIS A 62 0.58 -8.07 -8.84
N CYS A 63 0.93 -6.80 -9.00
CA CYS A 63 1.35 -5.89 -7.91
C CYS A 63 0.99 -4.44 -8.28
N THR A 64 1.21 -3.50 -7.36
CA THR A 64 1.09 -2.06 -7.64
C THR A 64 2.48 -1.47 -7.91
N THR A 65 2.59 -0.76 -9.04
CA THR A 65 3.83 -0.14 -9.51
C THR A 65 3.70 1.37 -9.53
N LEU A 66 4.77 2.08 -9.18
CA LEU A 66 4.90 3.52 -9.43
C LEU A 66 6.02 3.79 -10.43
N GLN A 67 5.76 4.71 -11.35
CA GLN A 67 6.66 5.04 -12.44
C GLN A 67 6.63 6.54 -12.80
N SER A 68 7.80 7.08 -13.11
CA SER A 68 8.02 8.34 -13.82
C SER A 68 9.04 8.11 -14.95
N ASP A 69 9.47 9.17 -15.64
CA ASP A 69 10.45 9.06 -16.75
C ASP A 69 11.75 8.37 -16.30
N ASP A 70 12.20 8.64 -15.07
CA ASP A 70 13.47 8.19 -14.51
C ASP A 70 13.31 7.22 -13.32
N PHE A 71 12.08 6.97 -12.86
CA PHE A 71 11.80 6.21 -11.65
C PHE A 71 10.89 5.03 -11.94
N HIS A 72 11.18 3.88 -11.33
CA HIS A 72 10.32 2.71 -11.39
C HIS A 72 10.48 1.87 -10.13
N ILE A 73 9.36 1.57 -9.47
CA ILE A 73 9.30 0.72 -8.28
C ILE A 73 8.05 -0.16 -8.34
N GLN A 74 8.22 -1.45 -8.07
CA GLN A 74 7.15 -2.44 -7.99
C GLN A 74 6.87 -2.86 -6.55
N THR A 75 5.69 -3.44 -6.33
CA THR A 75 5.29 -4.09 -5.07
C THR A 75 5.19 -3.11 -3.89
N VAL A 76 4.66 -1.91 -4.13
CA VAL A 76 4.58 -0.84 -3.11
C VAL A 76 3.45 -1.06 -2.10
N GLU A 77 2.45 -1.86 -2.45
CA GLU A 77 1.19 -2.02 -1.73
C GLU A 77 1.34 -2.44 -0.26
N HIS A 78 2.27 -3.35 0.08
CA HIS A 78 2.40 -3.83 1.45
C HIS A 78 3.04 -2.80 2.39
N VAL A 79 4.08 -2.10 1.93
CA VAL A 79 4.73 -1.05 2.72
C VAL A 79 3.79 0.16 2.86
N LEU A 80 3.08 0.51 1.79
CA LEU A 80 2.04 1.54 1.83
C LEU A 80 0.90 1.17 2.77
N SER A 81 0.47 -0.10 2.76
CA SER A 81 -0.54 -0.60 3.69
C SER A 81 -0.07 -0.48 5.14
N ALA A 82 1.19 -0.79 5.44
CA ALA A 82 1.75 -0.65 6.79
C ALA A 82 1.77 0.81 7.26
N LEU A 83 2.22 1.73 6.41
CA LEU A 83 2.24 3.17 6.68
C LEU A 83 0.82 3.71 6.91
N ALA A 84 -0.11 3.40 5.99
CA ALA A 84 -1.50 3.83 6.08
C ALA A 84 -2.22 3.22 7.30
N GLY A 85 -1.99 1.94 7.57
CA GLY A 85 -2.55 1.21 8.71
C GLY A 85 -2.11 1.77 10.06
N LEU A 86 -0.89 2.31 10.16
CA LEU A 86 -0.38 3.03 11.33
C LEU A 86 -0.63 4.54 11.30
N GLU A 87 -1.39 5.03 10.33
CA GLU A 87 -1.70 6.45 10.18
C GLU A 87 -0.48 7.35 9.95
N VAL A 88 0.61 6.81 9.39
CA VAL A 88 1.78 7.59 8.97
C VAL A 88 1.44 8.38 7.70
N ASP A 89 1.54 9.70 7.77
CA ASP A 89 1.21 10.61 6.67
C ASP A 89 2.43 11.01 5.86
N ASN A 90 3.57 11.21 6.54
CA ASN A 90 4.78 11.75 5.95
C ASN A 90 5.95 10.78 6.15
N ALA A 91 6.54 10.31 5.06
CA ALA A 91 7.74 9.47 5.10
C ALA A 91 8.51 9.54 3.78
N TYR A 92 9.84 9.48 3.87
CA TYR A 92 10.68 9.15 2.72
C TYR A 92 10.99 7.66 2.74
N VAL A 93 10.71 6.94 1.66
CA VAL A 93 11.04 5.53 1.47
C VAL A 93 12.20 5.44 0.50
N GLU A 94 13.41 5.46 1.04
CA GLU A 94 14.64 5.26 0.27
C GLU A 94 14.77 3.79 -0.09
N LEU A 95 15.22 3.50 -1.31
CA LEU A 95 15.36 2.12 -1.77
C LEU A 95 16.61 1.88 -2.61
N LEU A 96 17.16 0.67 -2.44
CA LEU A 96 18.12 0.07 -3.36
C LEU A 96 17.43 -1.06 -4.12
N GLY A 97 17.33 -0.91 -5.44
CA GLY A 97 16.67 -1.87 -6.32
C GLY A 97 15.53 -1.26 -7.12
N SER A 98 14.64 -2.12 -7.63
CA SER A 98 13.46 -1.73 -8.43
C SER A 98 12.16 -2.36 -7.93
N GLU A 99 12.19 -2.97 -6.75
CA GLU A 99 11.07 -3.66 -6.12
C GLU A 99 11.22 -3.59 -4.59
N ILE A 100 10.12 -3.46 -3.85
CA ILE A 100 10.13 -3.52 -2.38
C ILE A 100 10.43 -4.96 -1.92
N PRO A 101 11.22 -5.17 -0.85
CA PRO A 101 11.44 -6.51 -0.30
C PRO A 101 10.12 -7.20 0.02
N ALA A 102 9.94 -8.46 -0.43
CA ALA A 102 8.74 -9.24 -0.16
C ALA A 102 8.55 -9.57 1.33
N ALA A 103 9.64 -9.52 2.10
CA ALA A 103 9.71 -9.90 3.51
C ALA A 103 9.11 -11.29 3.76
N ASP A 104 8.02 -11.38 4.52
CA ASP A 104 7.28 -12.62 4.77
C ASP A 104 5.98 -12.72 3.96
N GLY A 105 5.78 -11.85 2.99
CA GLY A 105 4.57 -11.78 2.15
C GLY A 105 3.44 -10.96 2.74
N SER A 106 3.58 -10.44 3.95
CA SER A 106 2.59 -9.63 4.63
C SER A 106 3.14 -8.23 4.95
N ALA A 107 2.35 -7.42 5.65
CA ALA A 107 2.78 -6.11 6.13
C ALA A 107 3.38 -6.14 7.55
N ALA A 108 3.34 -7.29 8.24
CA ALA A 108 3.79 -7.41 9.62
C ALA A 108 5.29 -7.04 9.81
N PRO A 109 6.22 -7.45 8.94
CA PRO A 109 7.62 -7.02 9.07
C PRO A 109 7.80 -5.50 8.99
N PHE A 110 7.04 -4.82 8.14
CA PHE A 110 7.06 -3.36 8.06
C PHE A 110 6.40 -2.73 9.30
N LEU A 111 5.28 -3.29 9.77
CA LEU A 111 4.61 -2.84 11.00
C LEU A 111 5.55 -2.88 12.20
N ASP A 112 6.29 -3.97 12.37
CA ASP A 112 7.24 -4.14 13.48
C ASP A 112 8.36 -3.10 13.42
N LEU A 113 8.89 -2.81 12.22
CA LEU A 113 9.90 -1.78 12.01
C LEU A 113 9.38 -0.37 12.31
N LEU A 114 8.13 -0.07 11.94
CA LEU A 114 7.49 1.21 12.22
C LEU A 114 7.22 1.39 13.72
N HIS A 115 6.79 0.33 14.43
CA HIS A 115 6.66 0.37 15.88
C HIS A 115 7.99 0.59 16.59
N GLN A 116 9.07 -0.07 16.13
CA GLN A 116 10.41 0.10 16.69
C GLN A 116 11.01 1.48 16.39
N SER A 117 10.66 2.06 15.25
CA SER A 117 10.98 3.44 14.90
C SER A 117 10.30 4.42 15.86
N GLY A 118 9.02 4.18 16.16
CA GLY A 118 8.18 5.12 16.90
C GLY A 118 7.47 6.09 15.95
N ILE A 119 6.28 6.53 16.36
CA ILE A 119 5.45 7.46 15.58
C ILE A 119 5.45 8.81 16.28
N LEU A 120 5.86 9.85 15.56
CA LEU A 120 5.89 11.23 16.00
C LEU A 120 4.69 12.00 15.41
N THR A 121 3.94 12.66 16.29
CA THR A 121 2.89 13.59 15.87
C THR A 121 3.52 14.92 15.46
N GLN A 122 3.04 15.50 14.37
CA GLN A 122 3.51 16.78 13.84
C GLN A 122 2.49 17.90 14.12
N GLU A 123 2.86 19.15 13.88
CA GLU A 123 2.03 20.32 14.24
C GLU A 123 0.82 20.54 13.32
N GLU A 124 0.81 19.98 12.10
CA GLU A 124 -0.25 20.20 11.12
C GLU A 124 -1.46 19.28 11.31
N PRO A 125 -2.71 19.79 11.25
CA PRO A 125 -3.90 18.94 11.26
C PRO A 125 -3.90 17.90 10.14
N ARG A 126 -4.39 16.71 10.46
CA ARG A 126 -4.58 15.64 9.47
C ARG A 126 -5.84 15.90 8.67
N ARG A 127 -5.70 15.98 7.35
CA ARG A 127 -6.81 16.14 6.39
C ARG A 127 -7.45 14.78 6.09
N TYR A 128 -8.73 14.79 5.76
CA TYR A 128 -9.48 13.58 5.38
C TYR A 128 -10.40 13.89 4.20
N LEU A 129 -10.48 12.97 3.24
CA LEU A 129 -11.50 12.99 2.20
C LEU A 129 -12.73 12.23 2.73
N LYS A 130 -13.83 12.95 2.98
CA LYS A 130 -15.08 12.37 3.48
C LYS A 130 -16.05 12.13 2.34
N ILE A 131 -16.43 10.89 2.13
CA ILE A 131 -17.46 10.51 1.15
C ILE A 131 -18.84 10.96 1.66
N ILE A 132 -19.57 11.70 0.81
CA ILE A 132 -20.92 12.22 1.08
C ILE A 132 -21.97 11.65 0.12
N GLN A 133 -21.55 11.03 -0.99
CA GLN A 133 -22.42 10.27 -1.89
C GLN A 133 -21.72 8.99 -2.39
N PRO A 134 -22.47 7.93 -2.74
CA PRO A 134 -21.91 6.69 -3.27
C PRO A 134 -21.07 6.87 -4.54
N ILE A 135 -19.96 6.15 -4.64
CA ILE A 135 -19.10 6.06 -5.83
C ILE A 135 -18.80 4.59 -6.08
N SER A 136 -18.99 4.11 -7.30
CA SER A 136 -18.85 2.69 -7.67
C SER A 136 -18.11 2.53 -8.99
N VAL A 137 -17.38 1.42 -9.09
CA VAL A 137 -16.70 0.94 -10.30
C VAL A 137 -17.01 -0.55 -10.45
N GLU A 138 -17.31 -0.99 -11.67
CA GLU A 138 -17.69 -2.36 -12.00
C GLU A 138 -16.93 -2.85 -13.25
N ASP A 139 -16.55 -4.12 -13.23
CA ASP A 139 -15.92 -4.84 -14.34
C ASP A 139 -16.42 -6.29 -14.35
N GLY A 140 -17.51 -6.53 -15.10
CA GLY A 140 -18.19 -7.81 -15.14
C GLY A 140 -18.77 -8.19 -13.78
N GLN A 141 -18.26 -9.26 -13.17
CA GLN A 141 -18.67 -9.71 -11.83
C GLN A 141 -17.88 -9.05 -10.69
N ARG A 142 -16.82 -8.31 -11.02
CA ARG A 142 -15.96 -7.63 -10.05
C ARG A 142 -16.50 -6.23 -9.83
N SER A 143 -16.50 -5.77 -8.58
CA SER A 143 -16.95 -4.42 -8.26
C SER A 143 -16.24 -3.88 -7.04
N ILE A 144 -16.09 -2.57 -6.98
CA ILE A 144 -15.71 -1.87 -5.77
C ILE A 144 -16.51 -0.58 -5.65
N SER A 145 -17.00 -0.29 -4.45
CA SER A 145 -17.74 0.94 -4.17
C SER A 145 -17.32 1.52 -2.83
N VAL A 146 -17.55 2.82 -2.67
CA VAL A 146 -17.44 3.51 -1.39
C VAL A 146 -18.71 4.27 -1.09
N LEU A 147 -19.28 4.02 0.09
CA LEU A 147 -20.51 4.65 0.58
C LEU A 147 -20.21 5.66 1.69
N PRO A 148 -21.07 6.68 1.89
CA PRO A 148 -20.99 7.55 3.05
C PRO A 148 -21.05 6.75 4.35
N SER A 149 -20.09 6.98 5.25
CA SER A 149 -20.00 6.28 6.53
C SER A 149 -19.37 7.20 7.57
N ALA A 150 -19.81 7.14 8.82
CA ALA A 150 -19.23 7.91 9.92
C ALA A 150 -17.75 7.55 10.18
N LEU A 151 -17.40 6.27 10.04
CA LEU A 151 -16.08 5.70 10.29
C LEU A 151 -15.49 5.09 9.01
N PRO A 152 -14.15 5.08 8.86
CA PRO A 152 -13.50 4.35 7.78
C PRO A 152 -13.59 2.84 8.03
N GLN A 153 -14.10 2.09 7.05
CA GLN A 153 -14.30 0.65 7.16
C GLN A 153 -14.30 -0.01 5.77
N ILE A 154 -13.94 -1.28 5.74
CA ILE A 154 -13.84 -2.09 4.53
C ILE A 154 -14.63 -3.39 4.73
N THR A 155 -15.41 -3.78 3.73
CA THR A 155 -15.98 -5.11 3.59
C THR A 155 -15.51 -5.70 2.27
N TYR A 156 -14.85 -6.84 2.35
CA TYR A 156 -14.24 -7.48 1.21
C TYR A 156 -14.78 -8.90 1.04
N LEU A 157 -15.23 -9.20 -0.16
CA LEU A 157 -15.71 -10.51 -0.58
C LEU A 157 -14.78 -11.06 -1.66
N ILE A 158 -14.19 -12.23 -1.41
CA ILE A 158 -13.45 -13.00 -2.40
C ILE A 158 -14.14 -14.34 -2.66
N GLU A 159 -13.90 -14.90 -3.83
CA GLU A 159 -14.29 -16.26 -4.16
C GLU A 159 -13.21 -16.88 -5.03
N PHE A 160 -12.68 -18.03 -4.60
CA PHE A 160 -11.76 -18.82 -5.38
C PHE A 160 -12.23 -20.27 -5.44
N PRO A 161 -12.15 -20.93 -6.60
CA PRO A 161 -12.59 -22.32 -6.79
C PRO A 161 -11.59 -23.31 -6.16
N HIS A 162 -11.33 -23.16 -4.87
CA HIS A 162 -10.42 -23.98 -4.10
C HIS A 162 -11.07 -24.35 -2.76
N PRO A 163 -11.09 -25.64 -2.35
CA PRO A 163 -11.82 -26.10 -1.16
C PRO A 163 -11.47 -25.39 0.15
N LEU A 164 -10.23 -24.88 0.29
CA LEU A 164 -9.78 -24.17 1.48
C LEU A 164 -10.06 -22.66 1.47
N ILE A 165 -10.46 -22.09 0.32
CA ILE A 165 -10.74 -20.66 0.21
C ILE A 165 -12.23 -20.45 0.03
N GLN A 166 -12.81 -21.01 -1.03
CA GLN A 166 -14.22 -20.85 -1.39
C GLN A 166 -14.62 -19.36 -1.36
N GLN A 167 -15.84 -19.06 -0.95
CA GLN A 167 -16.28 -17.70 -0.66
C GLN A 167 -15.81 -17.28 0.73
N GLN A 168 -15.14 -16.13 0.84
CA GLN A 168 -14.77 -15.53 2.11
C GLN A 168 -15.19 -14.07 2.14
N GLU A 169 -15.78 -13.65 3.26
CA GLU A 169 -16.09 -12.27 3.55
C GLU A 169 -15.38 -11.83 4.83
N TYR A 170 -14.87 -10.60 4.84
CA TYR A 170 -14.36 -9.99 6.06
C TYR A 170 -14.71 -8.51 6.16
N HIS A 171 -15.11 -8.11 7.35
CA HIS A 171 -15.42 -6.73 7.72
C HIS A 171 -14.32 -6.19 8.62
N HIS A 172 -13.73 -5.05 8.26
CA HIS A 172 -12.59 -4.45 8.93
C HIS A 172 -12.87 -2.97 9.24
N PHE A 173 -12.69 -2.58 10.51
CA PHE A 173 -12.64 -1.18 10.91
C PHE A 173 -11.20 -0.66 10.76
N CYS A 174 -11.01 0.42 9.99
CA CYS A 174 -9.69 0.95 9.67
C CYS A 174 -9.13 1.75 10.85
N THR A 175 -8.64 1.05 11.88
CA THR A 175 -7.91 1.64 13.01
C THR A 175 -6.55 0.96 13.15
N PRO A 176 -5.51 1.63 13.70
CA PRO A 176 -4.19 1.02 13.88
C PRO A 176 -4.22 -0.29 14.68
N TYR A 177 -5.05 -0.35 15.73
CA TYR A 177 -5.21 -1.55 16.54
C TYR A 177 -5.78 -2.72 15.73
N GLU A 178 -6.90 -2.49 15.02
CA GLU A 178 -7.52 -3.52 14.20
C GLU A 178 -6.61 -3.94 13.04
N TYR A 179 -5.89 -2.99 12.43
CA TYR A 179 -4.95 -3.28 11.35
C TYR A 179 -3.85 -4.23 11.80
N GLY A 180 -3.14 -3.88 12.89
CA GLY A 180 -2.05 -4.72 13.41
C GLY A 180 -2.51 -6.10 13.86
N LYS A 181 -3.68 -6.18 14.51
CA LYS A 181 -4.23 -7.44 15.02
C LYS A 181 -4.76 -8.36 13.93
N ASN A 182 -5.45 -7.81 12.94
CA ASN A 182 -6.32 -8.58 12.06
C ASN A 182 -5.90 -8.59 10.59
N ILE A 183 -5.06 -7.64 10.14
CA ILE A 183 -4.74 -7.47 8.72
C ILE A 183 -3.26 -7.62 8.44
N ALA A 184 -2.39 -6.93 9.20
CA ALA A 184 -0.98 -6.79 8.88
C ALA A 184 -0.24 -8.13 8.67
N GLY A 185 -0.61 -9.17 9.43
CA GLY A 185 0.02 -10.50 9.35
C GLY A 185 -0.46 -11.38 8.19
N ALA A 186 -1.44 -10.96 7.38
CA ALA A 186 -2.02 -11.78 6.33
C ALA A 186 -1.12 -11.78 5.09
N ARG A 187 -0.57 -12.96 4.75
CA ARG A 187 0.39 -13.11 3.67
C ARG A 187 -0.28 -13.16 2.30
N THR A 188 0.47 -12.75 1.28
CA THR A 188 0.13 -12.98 -0.11
C THR A 188 0.02 -14.46 -0.42
N PHE A 189 -0.74 -14.77 -1.46
CA PHE A 189 -1.07 -16.14 -1.80
C PHE A 189 -1.12 -16.36 -3.31
N ALA A 190 -0.85 -17.59 -3.72
CA ALA A 190 -0.85 -18.01 -5.11
C ALA A 190 -1.28 -19.47 -5.25
N PHE A 191 -1.78 -19.83 -6.43
CA PHE A 191 -2.00 -21.24 -6.78
C PHE A 191 -0.74 -21.82 -7.40
N ARG A 192 -0.39 -23.07 -7.07
CA ARG A 192 0.83 -23.73 -7.54
C ARG A 192 0.98 -23.68 -9.07
N LYS A 193 -0.10 -23.92 -9.81
CA LYS A 193 -0.11 -23.85 -11.27
C LYS A 193 0.21 -22.45 -11.79
N GLU A 194 -0.26 -21.41 -11.10
CA GLU A 194 0.04 -20.01 -11.46
C GLU A 194 1.50 -19.67 -11.16
N VAL A 195 2.05 -20.14 -10.03
CA VAL A 195 3.47 -19.97 -9.69
C VAL A 195 4.36 -20.62 -10.75
N GLU A 196 4.08 -21.86 -11.12
CA GLU A 196 4.81 -22.58 -12.17
C GLU A 196 4.74 -21.85 -13.52
N PHE A 197 3.57 -21.28 -13.86
CA PHE A 197 3.38 -20.45 -15.05
C PHE A 197 4.15 -19.13 -14.99
N LEU A 198 4.12 -18.41 -13.87
CA LEU A 198 4.86 -17.17 -13.68
C LEU A 198 6.38 -17.40 -13.80
N TRP A 199 6.90 -18.45 -13.17
CA TRP A 199 8.30 -18.84 -13.29
C TRP A 199 8.71 -19.14 -14.73
N SER A 200 7.84 -19.80 -15.51
CA SER A 200 8.10 -20.06 -16.94
C SER A 200 8.26 -18.79 -17.79
N ARG A 201 7.80 -17.64 -17.26
CA ARG A 201 7.90 -16.31 -17.87
C ARG A 201 8.92 -15.40 -17.19
N GLY A 202 9.71 -15.93 -16.26
CA GLY A 202 10.70 -15.15 -15.51
C GLY A 202 10.08 -14.20 -14.47
N LEU A 203 8.86 -14.46 -14.01
CA LEU A 203 8.16 -13.68 -13.00
C LEU A 203 8.04 -14.48 -11.69
N GLY A 204 7.90 -13.79 -10.56
CA GLY A 204 7.71 -14.44 -9.25
C GLY A 204 8.97 -15.14 -8.74
N LEU A 205 10.16 -14.74 -9.21
CA LEU A 205 11.42 -15.44 -8.97
C LEU A 205 11.88 -15.41 -7.50
N GLY A 206 11.37 -14.46 -6.70
CA GLY A 206 11.59 -14.38 -5.26
C GLY A 206 10.53 -15.10 -4.42
N GLY A 207 9.51 -15.69 -5.06
CA GLY A 207 8.44 -16.42 -4.39
C GLY A 207 8.95 -17.67 -3.66
N SER A 208 8.54 -17.82 -2.41
CA SER A 208 8.90 -18.97 -1.57
C SER A 208 7.78 -19.29 -0.58
N LEU A 209 7.80 -20.47 0.04
CA LEU A 209 6.85 -20.82 1.09
C LEU A 209 7.00 -19.99 2.37
N HIS A 210 8.09 -19.23 2.51
CA HIS A 210 8.28 -18.26 3.58
C HIS A 210 7.44 -17.01 3.35
N ASN A 211 7.39 -16.52 2.10
CA ASN A 211 6.76 -15.26 1.75
C ASN A 211 5.43 -15.40 0.98
N THR A 212 4.99 -16.61 0.67
CA THR A 212 3.76 -16.83 -0.10
C THR A 212 3.01 -18.04 0.44
N VAL A 213 1.71 -17.89 0.64
CA VAL A 213 0.79 -19.00 0.90
C VAL A 213 0.45 -19.67 -0.42
N VAL A 214 0.84 -20.93 -0.59
CA VAL A 214 0.68 -21.66 -1.85
C VAL A 214 -0.37 -22.74 -1.73
N PHE A 215 -1.38 -22.66 -2.60
CA PHE A 215 -2.45 -23.66 -2.72
C PHE A 215 -2.18 -24.58 -3.91
N SER A 216 -2.11 -25.88 -3.66
CA SER A 216 -2.10 -26.93 -4.69
C SER A 216 -3.51 -27.45 -4.95
N ASP A 217 -3.72 -28.24 -6.00
CA ASP A 217 -5.03 -28.89 -6.26
C ASP A 217 -5.54 -29.73 -5.07
N THR A 218 -4.63 -30.25 -4.24
CA THR A 218 -4.95 -31.14 -3.12
C THR A 218 -4.95 -30.46 -1.75
N GLY A 219 -4.68 -29.14 -1.68
CA GLY A 219 -4.66 -28.40 -0.42
C GLY A 219 -3.46 -27.47 -0.27
N LEU A 220 -3.19 -27.06 0.97
CA LEU A 220 -2.15 -26.09 1.30
C LEU A 220 -0.74 -26.73 1.26
N VAL A 221 0.22 -26.03 0.67
CA VAL A 221 1.63 -26.49 0.57
C VAL A 221 2.47 -26.05 1.77
N ASN A 222 2.14 -24.91 2.41
CA ASN A 222 2.86 -24.40 3.57
C ASN A 222 2.64 -25.30 4.80
N ASN A 223 3.68 -26.00 5.26
CA ASN A 223 3.63 -26.85 6.46
C ASN A 223 3.24 -26.10 7.75
N SER A 224 3.51 -24.79 7.81
CA SER A 224 3.14 -23.93 8.94
C SER A 224 1.66 -23.56 9.00
N GLY A 225 0.88 -23.91 7.97
CA GLY A 225 -0.53 -23.58 7.90
C GLY A 225 -0.80 -22.11 7.54
N LEU A 226 -2.08 -21.73 7.69
CA LEU A 226 -2.52 -20.35 7.59
C LEU A 226 -2.36 -19.64 8.94
N ARG A 227 -2.04 -18.35 8.91
CA ARG A 227 -2.01 -17.47 10.11
C ARG A 227 -3.43 -17.10 10.55
N PHE A 228 -4.36 -17.06 9.60
CA PHE A 228 -5.78 -16.84 9.82
C PHE A 228 -6.57 -17.87 9.01
N SER A 229 -7.70 -18.36 9.54
CA SER A 229 -8.58 -19.26 8.77
C SER A 229 -9.08 -18.63 7.45
N ASN A 230 -9.19 -17.31 7.42
CA ASN A 230 -9.57 -16.50 6.26
C ASN A 230 -8.42 -15.54 5.84
N GLU A 231 -7.18 -16.04 5.80
CA GLU A 231 -5.97 -15.25 5.47
C GLU A 231 -6.05 -14.58 4.09
N CYS A 232 -6.64 -15.25 3.07
CA CYS A 232 -6.75 -14.71 1.71
C CYS A 232 -7.58 -13.42 1.63
N VAL A 233 -8.75 -13.36 2.28
CA VAL A 233 -9.59 -12.14 2.24
C VAL A 233 -8.98 -11.01 3.07
N ARG A 234 -8.29 -11.33 4.17
CA ARG A 234 -7.55 -10.34 4.98
C ARG A 234 -6.39 -9.75 4.18
N HIS A 235 -5.69 -10.57 3.40
CA HIS A 235 -4.66 -10.08 2.50
C HIS A 235 -5.23 -9.17 1.42
N LYS A 236 -6.40 -9.48 0.84
CA LYS A 236 -7.06 -8.55 -0.09
C LYS A 236 -7.49 -7.22 0.52
N ILE A 237 -7.77 -7.19 1.82
CA ILE A 237 -7.97 -5.95 2.55
C ILE A 237 -6.65 -5.20 2.75
N LEU A 238 -5.56 -5.90 3.05
CA LEU A 238 -4.20 -5.33 3.10
C LEU A 238 -3.85 -4.65 1.77
N ASP A 239 -3.99 -5.37 0.65
CA ASP A 239 -3.79 -4.83 -0.71
C ASP A 239 -4.60 -3.54 -0.93
N LEU A 240 -5.90 -3.57 -0.58
CA LEU A 240 -6.79 -2.42 -0.75
C LEU A 240 -6.37 -1.22 0.10
N ILE A 241 -5.94 -1.42 1.35
CA ILE A 241 -5.45 -0.33 2.21
C ILE A 241 -4.21 0.32 1.58
N GLY A 242 -3.28 -0.47 1.08
CA GLY A 242 -2.09 0.01 0.38
C GLY A 242 -2.44 0.79 -0.90
N ASP A 243 -3.32 0.25 -1.73
CA ASP A 243 -3.71 0.93 -2.98
C ASP A 243 -4.46 2.23 -2.70
N LEU A 244 -5.42 2.24 -1.76
CA LEU A 244 -6.18 3.43 -1.38
C LEU A 244 -5.27 4.56 -0.87
N SER A 245 -4.10 4.23 -0.31
CA SER A 245 -3.15 5.25 0.14
C SER A 245 -2.56 6.06 -1.02
N LEU A 246 -2.63 5.57 -2.27
CA LEU A 246 -2.23 6.31 -3.47
C LEU A 246 -3.13 7.52 -3.78
N LEU A 247 -4.25 7.70 -3.06
CA LEU A 247 -4.94 8.99 -3.07
C LEU A 247 -4.10 10.09 -2.39
N GLY A 248 -3.17 9.72 -1.50
CA GLY A 248 -2.32 10.63 -0.73
C GLY A 248 -2.99 11.28 0.48
N ILE A 249 -4.29 11.05 0.68
CA ILE A 249 -5.07 11.55 1.84
C ILE A 249 -6.02 10.44 2.31
N PRO A 250 -6.16 10.19 3.63
CA PRO A 250 -7.06 9.17 4.14
C PRO A 250 -8.53 9.41 3.78
N ILE A 251 -9.24 8.33 3.45
CA ILE A 251 -10.65 8.37 3.05
C ILE A 251 -11.54 7.92 4.21
N ILE A 252 -12.58 8.69 4.49
CA ILE A 252 -13.65 8.31 5.41
C ILE A 252 -14.87 7.90 4.59
N GLY A 253 -15.14 6.60 4.59
CA GLY A 253 -16.26 5.95 3.89
C GLY A 253 -16.31 4.46 4.23
N HIS A 254 -17.32 3.77 3.74
CA HIS A 254 -17.41 2.31 3.81
C HIS A 254 -17.16 1.73 2.43
N PHE A 255 -16.02 1.07 2.27
CA PHE A 255 -15.66 0.37 1.05
C PHE A 255 -16.31 -1.02 1.00
N PHE A 256 -16.94 -1.35 -0.12
CA PHE A 256 -17.41 -2.69 -0.43
C PHE A 256 -16.68 -3.17 -1.68
N ALA A 257 -15.82 -4.16 -1.53
CA ALA A 257 -15.06 -4.77 -2.62
C ALA A 257 -15.52 -6.21 -2.83
N LYS A 258 -15.83 -6.56 -4.07
CA LYS A 258 -16.24 -7.91 -4.48
C LYS A 258 -15.36 -8.34 -5.64
N TYR A 259 -14.58 -9.39 -5.42
CA TYR A 259 -13.67 -9.99 -6.41
C TYR A 259 -12.72 -8.96 -7.06
N ALA A 260 -12.43 -7.87 -6.34
CA ALA A 260 -11.61 -6.78 -6.83
C ALA A 260 -10.11 -7.11 -6.70
N GLY A 261 -9.28 -6.22 -7.23
CA GLY A 261 -7.83 -6.25 -7.14
C GLY A 261 -7.26 -4.89 -7.53
N HIS A 262 -5.93 -4.77 -7.60
CA HIS A 262 -5.22 -3.49 -7.79
C HIS A 262 -5.79 -2.61 -8.91
N ALA A 263 -6.14 -3.19 -10.06
CA ALA A 263 -6.74 -2.47 -11.18
C ALA A 263 -8.08 -1.79 -10.80
N LEU A 264 -9.00 -2.51 -10.15
CA LEU A 264 -10.26 -1.91 -9.71
C LEU A 264 -10.06 -0.95 -8.53
N HIS A 265 -9.12 -1.25 -7.63
CA HIS A 265 -8.80 -0.37 -6.50
C HIS A 265 -8.34 1.00 -7.00
N THR A 266 -7.39 1.01 -7.93
CA THR A 266 -6.83 2.24 -8.52
C THR A 266 -7.84 2.96 -9.41
N GLN A 267 -8.67 2.24 -10.16
CA GLN A 267 -9.78 2.82 -10.92
C GLN A 267 -10.81 3.52 -10.01
N LEU A 268 -11.09 2.97 -8.83
CA LEU A 268 -11.95 3.64 -7.84
C LEU A 268 -11.33 4.96 -7.37
N ILE A 269 -10.03 4.99 -7.07
CA ILE A 269 -9.32 6.22 -6.66
C ILE A 269 -9.44 7.29 -7.74
N GLN A 270 -9.19 6.93 -9.00
CA GLN A 270 -9.37 7.83 -10.14
C GLN A 270 -10.82 8.34 -10.24
N THR A 271 -11.79 7.45 -10.05
CA THR A 271 -13.22 7.81 -10.06
C THR A 271 -13.58 8.77 -8.93
N ILE A 272 -13.03 8.57 -7.72
CA ILE A 272 -13.20 9.49 -6.58
C ILE A 272 -12.69 10.88 -6.94
N ILE A 273 -11.48 10.98 -7.49
CA ILE A 273 -10.87 12.26 -7.89
C ILE A 273 -11.72 12.98 -8.95
N GLN A 274 -12.29 12.24 -9.90
CA GLN A 274 -13.11 12.79 -10.98
C GLN A 274 -14.52 13.21 -10.55
N ASN A 275 -14.96 12.89 -9.32
CA ASN A 275 -16.29 13.22 -8.80
C ASN A 275 -16.21 14.08 -7.51
N PRO A 276 -15.68 15.32 -7.58
CA PRO A 276 -15.49 16.19 -6.41
C PRO A 276 -16.77 16.62 -5.70
N ASP A 277 -17.92 16.54 -6.36
CA ASP A 277 -19.24 16.80 -5.79
C ASP A 277 -19.71 15.71 -4.80
N LYS A 278 -19.04 14.55 -4.80
CA LYS A 278 -19.40 13.38 -3.97
C LYS A 278 -18.60 13.24 -2.69
N TRP A 279 -17.67 14.16 -2.43
CA TRP A 279 -16.88 14.18 -1.21
C TRP A 279 -16.59 15.61 -0.74
N ILE A 280 -16.22 15.73 0.53
CA ILE A 280 -15.75 16.98 1.12
C ILE A 280 -14.40 16.76 1.79
N MET A 281 -13.58 17.81 1.83
CA MET A 281 -12.34 17.79 2.59
C MET A 281 -12.62 18.22 4.03
N LEU A 282 -12.26 17.37 4.99
CA LEU A 282 -12.26 17.72 6.42
C LEU A 282 -10.88 18.21 6.84
N ASN A 283 -10.85 19.15 7.78
CA ASN A 283 -9.63 19.76 8.33
C ASN A 283 -8.73 20.41 7.27
N ALA A 284 -9.28 20.81 6.13
CA ALA A 284 -8.59 21.74 5.24
C ALA A 284 -8.54 23.12 5.90
N GLY A 285 -7.35 23.68 6.10
CA GLY A 285 -7.21 25.12 6.25
C GLY A 285 -7.72 25.85 4.99
N GLU A 286 -7.71 27.19 4.98
CA GLU A 286 -8.28 28.03 3.91
C GLU A 286 -7.73 27.74 2.48
N THR A 287 -6.63 26.98 2.35
CA THR A 287 -5.95 26.66 1.08
C THR A 287 -6.20 25.24 0.53
N GLY A 288 -6.97 24.38 1.21
CA GLY A 288 -6.93 22.92 1.04
C GLY A 288 -7.69 22.27 -0.13
N GLN A 289 -8.48 23.00 -0.93
CA GLN A 289 -9.27 22.39 -2.03
C GLN A 289 -8.45 22.09 -3.30
N ASN A 290 -7.33 22.79 -3.53
CA ASN A 290 -6.59 22.72 -4.80
C ASN A 290 -5.58 21.57 -4.94
N CYS A 291 -5.21 20.87 -3.86
CA CYS A 291 -4.14 19.86 -3.90
C CYS A 291 -4.54 18.50 -4.48
N ILE A 292 -5.79 18.05 -4.31
CA ILE A 292 -6.26 16.77 -4.88
C ILE A 292 -6.56 16.90 -6.38
N LEU A 293 -7.15 18.03 -6.78
CA LEU A 293 -7.71 18.20 -8.12
C LEU A 293 -6.67 18.48 -9.20
N ASN A 294 -5.53 19.07 -8.84
CA ASN A 294 -4.62 19.62 -9.86
C ASN A 294 -3.55 18.64 -10.37
N GLY A 295 -3.35 17.47 -9.76
CA GLY A 295 -2.42 16.42 -10.26
C GLY A 295 -0.99 16.88 -10.59
N LYS A 296 -0.67 18.13 -10.26
CA LYS A 296 0.55 18.86 -10.48
C LYS A 296 0.82 19.50 -9.15
N THR A 297 1.72 18.88 -8.39
CA THR A 297 2.52 19.64 -7.46
C THR A 297 3.02 20.87 -8.22
N SER A 298 2.88 22.06 -7.62
CA SER A 298 3.77 23.17 -7.94
C SER A 298 5.16 22.59 -8.12
N SER A 299 5.81 22.91 -9.24
CA SER A 299 7.18 22.57 -9.60
C SER A 299 7.95 21.89 -8.48
N ALA A 300 8.55 20.73 -8.74
CA ALA A 300 9.60 20.13 -7.93
C ALA A 300 10.75 21.14 -7.74
N SER A 301 10.54 22.11 -6.86
CA SER A 301 11.48 23.12 -6.41
C SER A 301 11.73 22.79 -4.97
N THR A 302 12.76 21.96 -4.78
CA THR A 302 13.60 21.91 -3.59
C THR A 302 12.82 21.82 -2.27
N LEU A 303 12.11 20.71 -2.05
CA LEU A 303 11.92 20.25 -0.67
C LEU A 303 13.30 19.80 -0.16
N PRO A 304 13.76 20.26 1.02
CA PRO A 304 15.02 19.81 1.57
C PRO A 304 14.90 18.31 1.84
N LEU A 305 15.54 17.51 0.98
CA LEU A 305 15.80 16.11 1.25
C LEU A 305 16.69 16.05 2.50
N PRO A 306 16.44 15.13 3.45
CA PRO A 306 17.27 15.02 4.64
C PRO A 306 18.74 14.80 4.27
N GLU A 307 19.66 15.34 5.06
CA GLU A 307 21.04 14.81 5.09
C GLU A 307 20.96 13.37 5.62
N LEU A 308 20.98 12.42 4.69
CA LEU A 308 20.85 10.99 4.98
C LEU A 308 22.15 10.49 5.63
N GLN A 309 22.01 9.75 6.73
CA GLN A 309 23.16 9.20 7.45
C GLN A 309 23.86 8.09 6.62
N PRO A 310 25.18 7.84 6.83
CA PRO A 310 26.02 6.99 5.98
C PRO A 310 25.71 5.48 5.98
N ALA A 311 24.51 5.06 6.38
CA ALA A 311 24.14 3.64 6.51
C ALA A 311 24.21 2.87 5.18
N PHE A 312 24.21 3.56 4.04
CA PHE A 312 24.37 2.96 2.71
C PHE A 312 25.81 2.89 2.18
N HIS A 313 26.80 3.49 2.86
CA HIS A 313 28.19 3.43 2.41
C HIS A 313 28.97 2.20 2.91
N ALA A 314 28.32 1.28 3.62
CA ALA A 314 28.98 0.13 4.26
C ALA A 314 28.31 -1.24 3.96
N LEU A 315 27.79 -1.43 2.74
CA LEU A 315 27.46 -2.74 2.18
C LEU A 315 28.16 -2.95 0.83
#